data_AF-A0A3M6U0L6-F1
#
_entry.id   AF-A0A3M6U0L6-F1
#
_cell.length_a   1.000
_cell.length_b   1.000
_cell.length_c   1.000
_cell.angle_alpha   90.00
_cell.angle_beta   90.00
_cell.angle_gamma   90.00
#
_symmetry.space_group_name_H-M   'P 1'
#
loop_
_entity.id
_entity.type
_entity.pdbx_description
1 polymer ?
#
loop_
_entity_poly.entity_id
_entity_poly.type
_entity_poly.pdbx_seq_one_letter_code
_entity_poly.pdbx_strand_id
1 'polypeptide(L)'
;MDMDYKALATVEGADSYQEAAVILEGPPIEIFAQRAAPTVVLKPLRQTQGKFYFECKTNTGGYMQLGWADESFTAVADEGKGCGDDQHSWAYDGMRGLKWHNNKKKQYGRRWKAGDVISMAVNLEDGEVSFGLNGDWEGEMGCAFSGVTFEGAVYPCLSLMRGERVQINLGTETNPFVHIPPEGFFPLKVIHPAAVSETEYNRFSTFANVIQMGLAESSFAVSFPGEIMVTMMRRGLAYEGKKNALIHAGYEEAMKKWPQMKETLEINSGRAGLTDDEIFAVICYTLENPPVYRYFNSDTRRGYTGDGMDFPILSYLLREACRKILAATPKESRTRIVYRGVNIRFTAKPSQIVRFGSYTSSTGNIKVAEDFQKKSNGSQFVIVTRIGASIKMLSAFPEEDEVLLPPYEVFRVHRVEEEPSRIFLTSCFDDSFVDRYIVDGSAVSEAEALVKKLTE
;
A
#
# COMPACT_ATOMS: atom_id res chain seq x y z
N MET A 1 24.19 1.98 26.48
CA MET A 1 23.89 2.79 25.28
C MET A 1 22.51 2.36 24.87
N ASP A 2 21.50 3.23 24.94
CA ASP A 2 20.14 2.85 24.54
C ASP A 2 20.16 2.43 23.08
N MET A 3 19.68 1.22 22.81
CA MET A 3 19.64 0.65 21.47
C MET A 3 18.57 1.40 20.66
N ASP A 4 18.95 2.03 19.56
CA ASP A 4 17.98 2.62 18.63
C ASP A 4 17.32 1.51 17.81
N TYR A 5 16.29 0.89 18.38
CA TYR A 5 15.53 -0.17 17.73
C TYR A 5 14.87 0.28 16.42
N LYS A 6 14.68 1.60 16.21
CA LYS A 6 14.10 2.15 14.97
C LYS A 6 15.06 2.07 13.79
N ALA A 7 16.36 2.00 14.05
CA ALA A 7 17.39 1.85 13.02
C ALA A 7 17.66 0.39 12.59
N LEU A 8 17.00 -0.60 13.22
CA LEU A 8 17.27 -2.03 13.00
C LEU A 8 16.60 -2.63 11.76
N ALA A 9 15.64 -1.94 11.16
CA ALA A 9 14.79 -2.49 10.12
C ALA A 9 14.76 -1.59 8.88
N THR A 10 15.02 -2.18 7.72
CA THR A 10 14.99 -1.52 6.40
C THR A 10 13.98 -2.20 5.50
N VAL A 11 13.17 -1.44 4.76
CA VAL A 11 12.27 -1.98 3.75
C VAL A 11 12.97 -1.95 2.39
N GLU A 12 13.00 -3.08 1.69
CA GLU A 12 13.65 -3.21 0.38
C GLU A 12 12.65 -3.40 -0.77
N GLY A 13 13.09 -3.00 -1.96
CA GLY A 13 12.47 -3.38 -3.22
C GLY A 13 11.66 -2.31 -3.95
N ALA A 14 11.45 -1.15 -3.34
CA ALA A 14 11.03 0.09 -4.01
C ALA A 14 11.01 1.28 -3.03
N ASP A 15 11.49 2.45 -3.46
CA ASP A 15 11.53 3.69 -2.64
C ASP A 15 10.13 4.08 -2.13
N SER A 16 9.07 3.71 -2.85
CA SER A 16 7.67 3.97 -2.49
C SER A 16 7.05 2.98 -1.49
N TYR A 17 7.69 1.82 -1.26
CA TYR A 17 7.24 0.80 -0.32
C TYR A 17 7.86 0.97 1.07
N GLN A 18 8.81 1.88 1.24
CA GLN A 18 9.43 2.17 2.53
C GLN A 18 8.43 2.71 3.56
N GLU A 19 7.32 3.30 3.11
CA GLU A 19 6.18 3.74 3.96
C GLU A 19 5.19 2.62 4.28
N ALA A 20 5.41 1.41 3.76
CA ALA A 20 4.48 0.32 3.88
C ALA A 20 4.67 -0.51 5.16
N ALA A 21 5.83 -0.43 5.83
CA ALA A 21 6.05 -1.03 7.14
C ALA A 21 6.20 0.07 8.21
N VAL A 22 5.39 0.06 9.27
CA VAL A 22 5.60 0.93 10.43
C VAL A 22 6.38 0.15 11.47
N ILE A 23 7.61 0.61 11.76
CA ILE A 23 8.42 0.13 12.88
C ILE A 23 8.19 1.07 14.06
N LEU A 24 7.33 0.64 14.97
CA LEU A 24 6.76 1.53 15.99
C LEU A 24 7.74 1.77 17.14
N GLU A 25 8.31 0.70 17.70
CA GLU A 25 9.09 0.69 18.94
C GLU A 25 9.85 -0.64 19.11
N GLY A 26 10.74 -0.71 20.10
CA GLY A 26 11.28 -1.98 20.63
C GLY A 26 11.64 -1.85 22.12
N PRO A 27 11.71 -2.97 22.88
CA PRO A 27 11.33 -4.35 22.53
C PRO A 27 9.90 -4.73 22.99
N PRO A 28 9.13 -5.54 22.21
CA PRO A 28 9.49 -6.20 20.95
C PRO A 28 9.46 -5.26 19.73
N ILE A 29 10.22 -5.58 18.68
CA ILE A 29 10.22 -4.82 17.42
C ILE A 29 8.93 -5.14 16.68
N GLU A 30 8.08 -4.13 16.51
CA GLU A 30 6.81 -4.31 15.84
C GLU A 30 6.87 -3.91 14.37
N ILE A 31 6.45 -4.80 13.46
CA ILE A 31 6.38 -4.54 12.03
C ILE A 31 4.93 -4.66 11.58
N PHE A 32 4.41 -3.57 10.99
CA PHE A 32 3.04 -3.52 10.47
C PHE A 32 3.02 -3.12 9.00
N ALA A 33 2.53 -3.99 8.12
CA ALA A 33 2.36 -3.73 6.69
C ALA A 33 1.13 -2.82 6.42
N GLN A 34 1.25 -1.51 6.60
CA GLN A 34 0.12 -0.57 6.54
C GLN A 34 -0.44 -0.33 5.12
N ARG A 35 0.43 -0.20 4.11
CA ARG A 35 0.07 0.41 2.82
C ARG A 35 0.27 -0.46 1.60
N ALA A 36 1.20 -1.42 1.67
CA ALA A 36 1.55 -2.31 0.59
C ALA A 36 2.00 -3.67 1.15
N ALA A 37 2.64 -4.51 0.34
CA ALA A 37 3.25 -5.76 0.77
C ALA A 37 4.78 -5.60 0.90
N PRO A 38 5.30 -4.93 1.95
CA PRO A 38 6.73 -4.67 2.07
C PRO A 38 7.51 -5.96 2.29
N THR A 39 8.77 -5.94 1.83
CA THR A 39 9.80 -6.86 2.30
C THR A 39 10.73 -6.11 3.23
N VAL A 40 10.76 -6.51 4.50
CA VAL A 40 11.56 -5.92 5.55
C VAL A 40 12.78 -6.80 5.81
N VAL A 41 13.96 -6.21 5.72
CA VAL A 41 15.24 -6.85 6.06
C VAL A 41 15.86 -6.16 7.26
N LEU A 42 16.34 -6.94 8.22
CA LEU A 42 16.94 -6.44 9.46
C LEU A 42 18.47 -6.46 9.38
N LYS A 43 19.06 -5.67 8.48
CA LYS A 43 20.51 -5.69 8.19
C LYS A 43 21.42 -5.50 9.42
N PRO A 44 21.11 -4.64 10.40
CA PRO A 44 21.89 -4.54 11.63
C PRO A 44 21.91 -5.81 12.50
N LEU A 45 21.03 -6.79 12.23
CA LEU A 45 21.02 -8.11 12.86
C LEU A 45 21.80 -9.18 12.07
N ARG A 46 22.60 -8.77 11.07
CA ARG A 46 23.40 -9.68 10.24
C ARG A 46 24.36 -10.54 11.07
N GLN A 47 24.45 -11.82 10.71
CA GLN A 47 25.33 -12.81 11.35
C GLN A 47 26.19 -13.51 10.29
N THR A 48 27.45 -13.79 10.62
CA THR A 48 28.41 -14.40 9.68
C THR A 48 28.87 -15.80 10.08
N GLN A 49 28.69 -16.21 11.34
CA GLN A 49 29.11 -17.53 11.83
C GLN A 49 28.35 -17.92 13.10
N GLY A 50 27.97 -19.19 13.22
CA GLY A 50 27.31 -19.76 14.39
C GLY A 50 25.84 -20.15 14.15
N LYS A 51 25.12 -20.37 15.24
CA LYS A 51 23.71 -20.80 15.25
C LYS A 51 22.87 -19.75 15.96
N PHE A 52 21.85 -19.22 15.27
CA PHE A 52 21.10 -18.05 15.73
C PHE A 52 19.60 -18.26 15.73
N TYR A 53 18.97 -17.64 16.73
CA TYR A 53 17.55 -17.79 17.02
C TYR A 53 16.90 -16.45 17.33
N PHE A 54 15.66 -16.28 16.85
CA PHE A 54 14.75 -15.24 17.31
C PHE A 54 13.30 -15.73 17.20
N GLU A 55 12.38 -14.97 17.77
CA GLU A 55 10.95 -15.26 17.71
C GLU A 55 10.20 -14.23 16.88
N CYS A 56 9.24 -14.68 16.09
CA CYS A 56 8.31 -13.84 15.36
C CYS A 56 6.87 -14.18 15.77
N LYS A 57 6.25 -13.32 16.58
CA LYS A 57 4.85 -13.46 16.97
C LYS A 57 3.95 -12.88 15.89
N THR A 58 3.00 -13.66 15.39
CA THR A 58 2.04 -13.24 14.38
C THR A 58 0.86 -12.53 15.06
N ASN A 59 0.75 -11.20 14.97
CA ASN A 59 -0.44 -10.51 15.53
C ASN A 59 -1.67 -10.75 14.65
N THR A 60 -1.45 -11.06 13.37
CA THR A 60 -2.44 -11.46 12.38
C THR A 60 -2.05 -12.81 11.78
N GLY A 61 -3.02 -13.59 11.32
CA GLY A 61 -2.77 -14.95 10.80
C GLY A 61 -2.79 -15.05 9.28
N GLY A 62 -2.67 -13.95 8.55
CA GLY A 62 -2.81 -13.92 7.10
C GLY A 62 -1.52 -14.23 6.36
N TYR A 63 -1.45 -13.77 5.11
CA TYR A 63 -0.39 -14.14 4.16
C TYR A 63 0.91 -13.39 4.44
N MET A 64 1.92 -14.11 4.90
CA MET A 64 3.26 -13.59 5.16
C MET A 64 4.28 -14.66 4.77
N GLN A 65 5.50 -14.23 4.44
CA GLN A 65 6.67 -15.08 4.25
C GLN A 65 7.71 -14.60 5.27
N LEU A 66 7.92 -15.41 6.31
CA LEU A 66 8.86 -15.11 7.40
C LEU A 66 10.11 -15.95 7.18
N GLY A 67 11.28 -15.31 7.13
CA GLY A 67 12.48 -16.03 6.73
C GLY A 67 13.79 -15.32 7.02
N TRP A 68 14.78 -15.75 6.23
CA TRP A 68 16.15 -15.27 6.26
C TRP A 68 16.59 -14.89 4.83
N ALA A 69 17.50 -13.95 4.74
CA ALA A 69 18.16 -13.55 3.50
C ALA A 69 19.66 -13.38 3.72
N ASP A 70 20.46 -13.60 2.67
CA ASP A 70 21.92 -13.39 2.69
C ASP A 70 22.34 -12.05 2.03
N GLU A 71 23.63 -11.74 1.94
CA GLU A 71 24.12 -10.44 1.45
C GLU A 71 23.82 -10.16 -0.03
N SER A 72 23.59 -11.19 -0.82
CA SER A 72 23.27 -11.06 -2.25
C SER A 72 21.77 -10.92 -2.51
N PHE A 73 20.94 -11.01 -1.46
CA PHE A 73 19.52 -10.72 -1.56
C PHE A 73 19.27 -9.27 -1.98
N THR A 74 18.30 -9.10 -2.87
CA THR A 74 17.74 -7.80 -3.21
C THR A 74 16.25 -8.01 -3.43
N ALA A 75 15.41 -7.40 -2.60
CA ALA A 75 13.97 -7.43 -2.87
C ALA A 75 13.67 -6.65 -4.16
N VAL A 76 12.68 -7.11 -4.91
CA VAL A 76 12.17 -6.40 -6.11
C VAL A 76 10.66 -6.26 -5.94
N ALA A 77 10.25 -5.24 -5.19
CA ALA A 77 8.85 -5.05 -4.81
C ALA A 77 7.97 -4.76 -6.03
N ASP A 78 8.53 -4.12 -7.07
CA ASP A 78 7.83 -3.85 -8.34
C ASP A 78 7.47 -5.12 -9.13
N GLU A 79 8.19 -6.23 -8.89
CA GLU A 79 7.90 -7.55 -9.47
C GLU A 79 7.21 -8.50 -8.47
N GLY A 80 6.85 -8.00 -7.28
CA GLY A 80 6.26 -8.80 -6.20
C GLY A 80 7.20 -9.86 -5.63
N LYS A 81 8.52 -9.68 -5.78
CA LYS A 81 9.54 -10.61 -5.28
C LYS A 81 10.01 -10.18 -3.89
N GLY A 82 9.66 -10.99 -2.89
CA GLY A 82 10.05 -10.82 -1.51
C GLY A 82 10.85 -11.99 -0.96
N CYS A 83 10.74 -12.22 0.34
CA CYS A 83 11.40 -13.29 1.05
C CYS A 83 10.94 -14.67 0.52
N GLY A 84 11.89 -15.44 -0.01
CA GLY A 84 11.69 -16.75 -0.62
C GLY A 84 11.48 -16.73 -2.14
N ASP A 85 11.39 -15.55 -2.76
CA ASP A 85 11.10 -15.42 -4.20
C ASP A 85 12.37 -15.31 -5.07
N ASP A 86 13.54 -15.37 -4.46
CA ASP A 86 14.85 -15.33 -5.14
C ASP A 86 15.81 -16.39 -4.56
N GLN A 87 17.04 -16.45 -5.10
CA GLN A 87 18.04 -17.48 -4.75
C GLN A 87 18.76 -17.23 -3.42
N HIS A 88 18.62 -16.04 -2.85
CA HIS A 88 19.34 -15.55 -1.68
C HIS A 88 18.43 -15.37 -0.46
N SER A 89 17.21 -15.90 -0.51
CA SER A 89 16.29 -15.90 0.62
C SER A 89 15.48 -17.19 0.77
N TRP A 90 15.06 -17.46 2.01
CA TRP A 90 14.41 -18.71 2.43
C TRP A 90 13.30 -18.39 3.43
N ALA A 91 12.06 -18.70 3.07
CA ALA A 91 10.90 -18.30 3.86
C ALA A 91 9.91 -19.42 4.15
N TYR A 92 9.18 -19.25 5.24
CA TYR A 92 8.02 -20.03 5.63
C TYR A 92 6.75 -19.16 5.56
N ASP A 93 5.75 -19.68 4.83
CA ASP A 93 4.38 -19.15 4.73
C ASP A 93 3.44 -20.10 5.46
N GLY A 94 3.20 -19.81 6.73
CA GLY A 94 2.32 -20.61 7.58
C GLY A 94 0.84 -20.35 7.35
N MET A 95 0.42 -19.38 6.53
CA MET A 95 -1.00 -19.31 6.12
C MET A 95 -1.32 -20.39 5.09
N ARG A 96 -0.34 -20.68 4.22
CA ARG A 96 -0.46 -21.70 3.16
C ARG A 96 0.18 -23.04 3.51
N GLY A 97 0.98 -23.13 4.57
CA GLY A 97 1.74 -24.34 4.91
C GLY A 97 2.83 -24.62 3.88
N LEU A 98 3.54 -23.58 3.44
CA LEU A 98 4.53 -23.68 2.38
C LEU A 98 5.89 -23.13 2.82
N LYS A 99 6.95 -23.68 2.26
CA LYS A 99 8.28 -23.06 2.23
C LYS A 99 8.59 -22.52 0.83
N TRP A 100 9.27 -21.38 0.79
CA TRP A 100 9.58 -20.63 -0.42
C TRP A 100 11.09 -20.39 -0.54
N HIS A 101 11.63 -20.70 -1.72
CA HIS A 101 13.00 -20.38 -2.09
C HIS A 101 13.12 -20.38 -3.62
N ASN A 102 13.83 -19.41 -4.20
CA ASN A 102 14.04 -19.27 -5.64
C ASN A 102 12.71 -19.28 -6.43
N ASN A 103 11.72 -18.56 -5.91
CA ASN A 103 10.34 -18.49 -6.44
C ASN A 103 9.66 -19.87 -6.58
N LYS A 104 10.12 -20.87 -5.82
CA LYS A 104 9.54 -22.22 -5.79
C LYS A 104 8.94 -22.48 -4.43
N LYS A 105 7.67 -22.89 -4.45
CA LYS A 105 6.92 -23.31 -3.26
C LYS A 105 6.90 -24.82 -3.10
N LYS A 106 7.07 -25.29 -1.87
CA LYS A 106 6.91 -26.70 -1.49
C LYS A 106 6.10 -26.79 -0.20
N GLN A 107 5.36 -27.88 -0.02
CA GLN A 107 4.66 -28.15 1.24
C GLN A 107 5.66 -28.24 2.39
N TYR A 108 5.38 -27.53 3.48
CA TYR A 108 6.18 -27.49 4.69
C TYR A 108 5.45 -26.74 5.81
N GLY A 109 5.57 -27.24 7.04
CA GLY A 109 5.08 -26.54 8.21
C GLY A 109 3.56 -26.63 8.37
N ARG A 110 3.13 -26.36 9.59
CA ARG A 110 1.70 -26.32 9.94
C ARG A 110 1.07 -24.99 9.55
N ARG A 111 -0.24 -24.87 9.70
CA ARG A 111 -0.92 -23.59 9.52
C ARG A 111 -0.82 -22.75 10.79
N TRP A 112 -0.42 -21.47 10.68
CA TRP A 112 -0.44 -20.52 11.80
C TRP A 112 -1.81 -19.85 11.96
N LYS A 113 -2.04 -19.24 13.11
CA LYS A 113 -3.13 -18.30 13.38
C LYS A 113 -2.60 -17.06 14.11
N ALA A 114 -3.43 -16.03 14.19
CA ALA A 114 -3.12 -14.86 14.99
C ALA A 114 -2.85 -15.25 16.45
N GLY A 115 -1.75 -14.73 17.00
CA GLY A 115 -1.25 -14.97 18.34
C GLY A 115 -0.13 -16.03 18.43
N ASP A 116 0.10 -16.80 17.36
CA ASP A 116 1.14 -17.83 17.36
C ASP A 116 2.56 -17.21 17.35
N VAL A 117 3.53 -17.95 17.89
CA VAL A 117 4.94 -17.59 17.90
C VAL A 117 5.71 -18.53 16.97
N ILE A 118 6.33 -17.96 15.94
CA ILE A 118 7.21 -18.68 15.03
C ILE A 118 8.64 -18.59 15.58
N SER A 119 9.20 -19.75 15.88
CA SER A 119 10.59 -19.93 16.24
C SER A 119 11.44 -19.90 14.97
N MET A 120 12.32 -18.91 14.83
CA MET A 120 13.14 -18.68 13.64
C MET A 120 14.58 -19.08 13.92
N ALA A 121 15.08 -20.14 13.29
CA ALA A 121 16.43 -20.66 13.53
C ALA A 121 17.25 -20.74 12.23
N VAL A 122 18.51 -20.31 12.30
CA VAL A 122 19.50 -20.50 11.24
C VAL A 122 20.80 -21.04 11.82
N ASN A 123 21.34 -22.07 11.17
CA ASN A 123 22.63 -22.67 11.48
C ASN A 123 23.57 -22.43 10.30
N LEU A 124 24.45 -21.45 10.44
CA LEU A 124 25.39 -21.05 9.38
C LEU A 124 26.55 -22.04 9.22
N GLU A 125 26.78 -22.89 10.22
CA GLU A 125 27.85 -23.89 10.21
C GLU A 125 27.43 -25.12 9.37
N ASP A 126 26.19 -25.58 9.55
CA ASP A 126 25.65 -26.75 8.86
C ASP A 126 24.81 -26.39 7.61
N GLY A 127 24.61 -25.09 7.34
CA GLY A 127 23.83 -24.63 6.19
C GLY A 127 22.34 -24.98 6.31
N GLU A 128 21.75 -24.70 7.47
CA GLU A 128 20.36 -25.08 7.78
C GLU A 128 19.49 -23.87 8.15
N VAL A 129 18.27 -23.82 7.59
CA VAL A 129 17.20 -22.89 8.00
C VAL A 129 16.02 -23.71 8.50
N SER A 130 15.59 -23.41 9.73
CA SER A 130 14.62 -24.21 10.49
C SER A 130 13.56 -23.33 11.13
N PHE A 131 12.32 -23.82 11.18
CA PHE A 131 11.19 -23.12 11.80
C PHE A 131 10.47 -24.01 12.81
N GLY A 132 10.10 -23.44 13.95
CA GLY A 132 9.23 -24.06 14.94
C GLY A 132 7.95 -23.25 15.12
N LEU A 133 6.89 -23.86 15.65
CA LEU A 133 5.60 -23.20 15.89
C LEU A 133 5.23 -23.39 17.37
N ASN A 134 5.09 -22.28 18.10
CA ASN A 134 4.79 -22.27 19.53
C ASN A 134 5.75 -23.15 20.36
N GLY A 135 7.04 -23.12 20.00
CA GLY A 135 8.10 -23.92 20.63
C GLY A 135 8.18 -25.38 20.18
N ASP A 136 7.25 -25.84 19.34
CA ASP A 136 7.25 -27.21 18.81
C ASP A 136 7.97 -27.29 17.44
N TRP A 137 8.93 -28.19 17.38
CA TRP A 137 9.82 -28.44 16.24
C TRP A 137 9.58 -29.80 15.58
N GLU A 138 8.62 -30.59 16.07
CA GLU A 138 8.37 -31.94 15.60
C GLU A 138 7.38 -32.00 14.42
N GLY A 139 7.30 -33.16 13.78
CA GLY A 139 6.35 -33.46 12.72
C GLY A 139 6.62 -32.67 11.44
N GLU A 140 5.70 -31.76 11.11
CA GLU A 140 5.78 -30.93 9.90
C GLU A 140 6.65 -29.67 10.09
N MET A 141 7.13 -29.40 11.31
CA MET A 141 8.08 -28.33 11.64
C MET A 141 9.54 -28.85 11.64
N GLY A 142 10.50 -28.00 11.98
CA GLY A 142 11.93 -28.36 12.02
C GLY A 142 12.69 -27.88 10.79
N CYS A 143 13.60 -28.70 10.26
CA CYS A 143 14.44 -28.33 9.12
C CYS A 143 13.64 -28.06 7.84
N ALA A 144 13.65 -26.80 7.38
CA ALA A 144 12.99 -26.39 6.14
C ALA A 144 13.95 -26.44 4.95
N PHE A 145 15.19 -26.02 5.15
CA PHE A 145 16.22 -25.98 4.12
C PHE A 145 17.54 -26.50 4.69
N SER A 146 18.19 -27.39 3.96
CA SER A 146 19.44 -28.05 4.36
C SER A 146 20.45 -27.97 3.22
N GLY A 147 21.74 -27.94 3.53
CA GLY A 147 22.80 -27.81 2.52
C GLY A 147 22.76 -26.46 1.82
N VAL A 148 22.34 -25.43 2.55
CA VAL A 148 22.32 -24.05 2.07
C VAL A 148 23.75 -23.50 2.08
N THR A 149 24.17 -22.94 0.95
CA THR A 149 25.40 -22.14 0.86
C THR A 149 24.98 -20.67 0.90
N PHE A 150 25.27 -19.99 2.01
CA PHE A 150 24.98 -18.58 2.17
C PHE A 150 26.08 -17.71 1.54
N GLU A 151 25.70 -16.59 0.93
CA GLU A 151 26.63 -15.58 0.47
C GLU A 151 26.79 -14.47 1.53
N GLY A 152 27.98 -14.35 2.12
CA GLY A 152 28.27 -13.33 3.11
C GLY A 152 27.54 -13.54 4.43
N ALA A 153 26.88 -12.49 4.94
CA ALA A 153 26.13 -12.52 6.18
C ALA A 153 24.63 -12.79 5.97
N VAL A 154 24.01 -13.41 6.97
CA VAL A 154 22.58 -13.75 6.95
C VAL A 154 21.82 -12.92 7.98
N TYR A 155 20.64 -12.43 7.62
CA TYR A 155 19.80 -11.60 8.46
C TYR A 155 18.31 -11.93 8.30
N PRO A 156 17.47 -11.57 9.27
CA PRO A 156 16.02 -11.73 9.15
C PRO A 156 15.46 -10.98 7.95
N CYS A 157 14.56 -11.65 7.21
CA CYS A 157 13.86 -11.10 6.07
C CYS A 157 12.38 -11.51 6.14
N LEU A 158 11.48 -10.55 6.01
CA LEU A 158 10.05 -10.76 6.19
C LEU A 158 9.28 -10.05 5.09
N SER A 159 8.46 -10.77 4.35
CA SER A 159 7.49 -10.17 3.43
C SER A 159 6.10 -10.31 4.00
N LEU A 160 5.42 -9.19 4.19
CA LEU A 160 4.11 -9.14 4.83
C LEU A 160 3.10 -8.61 3.83
N MET A 161 1.96 -9.28 3.67
CA MET A 161 0.86 -8.67 2.92
C MET A 161 0.27 -7.47 3.67
N ARG A 162 -0.36 -6.56 2.92
CA ARG A 162 -0.98 -5.36 3.50
C ARG A 162 -2.03 -5.70 4.56
N GLY A 163 -1.87 -5.15 5.75
CA GLY A 163 -2.73 -5.36 6.92
C GLY A 163 -2.13 -6.35 7.91
N GLU A 164 -1.09 -7.10 7.53
CA GLU A 164 -0.44 -8.06 8.40
C GLU A 164 0.52 -7.38 9.38
N ARG A 165 0.63 -7.97 10.56
CA ARG A 165 1.41 -7.43 11.68
C ARG A 165 2.13 -8.55 12.41
N VAL A 166 3.40 -8.31 12.70
CA VAL A 166 4.24 -9.22 13.49
C VAL A 166 5.04 -8.47 14.53
N GLN A 167 5.45 -9.19 15.57
CA GLN A 167 6.36 -8.72 16.60
C GLN A 167 7.59 -9.62 16.63
N ILE A 168 8.76 -9.01 16.48
CA ILE A 168 10.06 -9.68 16.54
C ILE A 168 10.62 -9.53 17.94
N ASN A 169 10.89 -10.67 18.55
CA ASN A 169 11.51 -10.79 19.85
C ASN A 169 12.93 -11.34 19.69
N LEU A 170 13.91 -10.58 20.20
CA LEU A 170 15.33 -10.93 20.15
C LEU A 170 15.83 -11.56 21.46
N GLY A 171 14.95 -11.78 22.45
CA GLY A 171 15.32 -12.42 23.72
C GLY A 171 16.20 -11.55 24.59
N THR A 172 15.91 -10.24 24.67
CA THR A 172 16.64 -9.31 25.52
C THR A 172 16.30 -9.52 27.00
N GLU A 173 17.09 -8.96 27.91
CA GLU A 173 16.79 -9.03 29.36
C GLU A 173 15.41 -8.45 29.71
N THR A 174 14.98 -7.40 29.02
CA THR A 174 13.68 -6.73 29.21
C THR A 174 12.52 -7.40 28.48
N ASN A 175 12.80 -8.26 27.50
CA ASN A 175 11.80 -9.02 26.75
C ASN A 175 12.40 -10.39 26.37
N PRO A 176 12.43 -11.35 27.30
CA PRO A 176 13.03 -12.67 27.07
C PRO A 176 12.22 -13.48 26.05
N PHE A 177 12.82 -14.54 25.50
CA PHE A 177 12.11 -15.48 24.63
C PHE A 177 10.96 -16.16 25.36
N VAL A 178 9.86 -16.39 24.64
CA VAL A 178 8.70 -17.12 25.14
C VAL A 178 9.00 -18.63 25.19
N HIS A 179 9.76 -19.12 24.21
CA HIS A 179 10.16 -20.50 24.06
C HIS A 179 11.67 -20.67 24.21
N ILE A 180 12.08 -21.85 24.66
CA ILE A 180 13.49 -22.19 24.85
C ILE A 180 14.13 -22.37 23.46
N PRO A 181 15.21 -21.65 23.13
CA PRO A 181 15.95 -21.88 21.89
C PRO A 181 16.49 -23.32 21.80
N PRO A 182 16.63 -23.89 20.60
CA PRO A 182 17.28 -25.19 20.43
C PRO A 182 18.71 -25.18 20.99
N GLU A 183 19.21 -26.36 21.38
CA GLU A 183 20.54 -26.49 21.96
C GLU A 183 21.63 -25.89 21.04
N GLY A 184 22.48 -25.04 21.60
CA GLY A 184 23.57 -24.38 20.88
C GLY A 184 23.16 -23.16 20.03
N PHE A 185 21.88 -22.78 19.99
CA PHE A 185 21.43 -21.56 19.32
C PHE A 185 21.45 -20.36 20.26
N PHE A 186 21.94 -19.22 19.75
CA PHE A 186 22.09 -17.98 20.51
C PHE A 186 21.15 -16.88 19.98
N PRO A 187 20.78 -15.89 20.81
CA PRO A 187 20.11 -14.69 20.34
C PRO A 187 20.90 -14.00 19.21
N LEU A 188 20.18 -13.32 18.31
CA LEU A 188 20.81 -12.45 17.32
C LEU A 188 21.61 -11.34 17.99
N LYS A 189 22.82 -11.07 17.46
CA LYS A 189 23.66 -9.96 17.90
C LYS A 189 23.38 -8.74 17.04
N VAL A 190 23.17 -7.60 17.68
CA VAL A 190 23.08 -6.30 16.99
C VAL A 190 24.49 -5.83 16.67
N ILE A 191 24.81 -5.71 15.37
CA ILE A 191 26.07 -5.15 14.91
C ILE A 191 25.83 -3.69 14.54
N HIS A 192 26.27 -2.78 15.39
CA HIS A 192 26.38 -1.38 15.01
C HIS A 192 27.50 -1.25 13.97
N PRO A 193 27.26 -0.64 12.81
CA PRO A 193 28.32 -0.45 11.83
C PRO A 193 29.44 0.40 12.44
N ALA A 194 30.67 -0.12 12.44
CA ALA A 194 31.84 0.68 12.78
C ALA A 194 32.06 1.71 11.68
N ALA A 195 31.84 2.99 11.99
CA ALA A 195 32.18 4.14 11.13
C ALA A 195 31.81 3.94 9.64
N VAL A 196 30.53 3.67 9.35
CA VAL A 196 30.00 3.89 8.00
C VAL A 196 30.05 5.39 7.76
N SER A 197 30.68 5.81 6.65
CA SER A 197 30.85 7.21 6.29
C SER A 197 29.53 7.97 6.48
N GLU A 198 29.61 9.21 6.98
CA GLU A 198 28.46 10.11 7.14
C GLU A 198 27.59 10.15 5.88
N THR A 199 28.14 9.87 4.70
CA THR A 199 27.43 9.79 3.41
C THR A 199 26.59 8.53 3.20
N GLU A 200 27.00 7.36 3.68
CA GLU A 200 26.16 6.15 3.67
C GLU A 200 25.19 6.16 4.84
N TYR A 201 25.66 6.56 6.04
CA TYR A 201 24.78 6.78 7.19
C TYR A 201 23.70 7.82 6.89
N ASN A 202 24.01 8.90 6.14
CA ASN A 202 23.00 9.85 5.65
C ASN A 202 22.12 9.31 4.54
N ARG A 203 22.52 8.29 3.78
CA ARG A 203 21.62 7.56 2.85
C ARG A 203 20.69 6.58 3.59
N PHE A 204 21.13 6.04 4.72
CA PHE A 204 20.35 5.15 5.58
C PHE A 204 19.60 5.89 6.71
N SER A 205 19.86 7.18 6.93
CA SER A 205 19.11 8.06 7.84
C SER A 205 18.21 9.07 7.09
N THR A 206 18.30 9.11 5.75
CA THR A 206 17.31 9.76 4.88
C THR A 206 16.29 8.75 4.36
N PHE A 207 15.69 7.96 5.25
CA PHE A 207 14.37 7.40 4.96
C PHE A 207 13.37 8.55 5.04
N ALA A 208 13.02 9.09 3.87
CA ALA A 208 12.45 10.41 3.67
C ALA A 208 11.19 10.63 4.52
N ASN A 209 11.31 11.46 5.56
CA ASN A 209 10.16 12.03 6.25
C ASN A 209 9.27 12.87 5.33
N VAL A 210 9.64 13.07 4.05
CA VAL A 210 9.01 14.00 3.11
C VAL A 210 9.02 13.44 1.66
N ILE A 211 7.85 13.11 1.08
CA ILE A 211 7.72 12.74 -0.34
C ILE A 211 7.75 13.99 -1.23
N GLN A 212 8.64 14.05 -2.22
CA GLN A 212 8.60 15.08 -3.26
C GLN A 212 7.46 14.80 -4.24
N MET A 213 6.52 15.74 -4.35
CA MET A 213 5.46 15.64 -5.35
C MET A 213 6.03 15.73 -6.77
N GLY A 214 5.48 14.94 -7.69
CA GLY A 214 5.79 14.95 -9.11
C GLY A 214 4.54 14.86 -9.99
N LEU A 215 4.72 14.52 -11.27
CA LEU A 215 3.64 14.38 -12.26
C LEU A 215 3.00 12.97 -12.29
N ALA A 216 3.51 12.04 -11.49
CA ALA A 216 3.08 10.64 -11.44
C ALA A 216 3.03 10.01 -12.85
N GLU A 217 4.11 10.13 -13.61
CA GLU A 217 4.19 9.82 -15.04
C GLU A 217 3.86 8.38 -15.39
N SER A 218 4.20 7.46 -14.49
CA SER A 218 3.87 6.04 -14.63
C SER A 218 2.38 5.75 -14.43
N SER A 219 1.61 6.62 -13.78
CA SER A 219 0.23 6.29 -13.40
C SER A 219 -0.78 6.18 -14.57
N PHE A 220 -1.77 5.31 -14.41
CA PHE A 220 -2.92 5.19 -15.30
C PHE A 220 -3.75 6.49 -15.29
N ALA A 221 -3.66 7.25 -16.37
CA ALA A 221 -4.75 8.10 -16.82
C ALA A 221 -5.59 7.26 -17.80
N VAL A 222 -6.90 7.20 -17.55
CA VAL A 222 -7.81 6.30 -18.26
C VAL A 222 -8.21 6.97 -19.58
N SER A 223 -7.37 6.91 -20.62
CA SER A 223 -7.80 7.15 -21.99
C SER A 223 -8.21 5.83 -22.65
N PHE A 224 -9.50 5.51 -22.65
CA PHE A 224 -10.02 4.32 -23.34
C PHE A 224 -11.09 4.68 -24.38
N PRO A 225 -10.70 5.08 -25.60
CA PRO A 225 -11.60 5.15 -26.73
C PRO A 225 -11.40 3.91 -27.62
N GLY A 226 -11.86 2.75 -27.16
CA GLY A 226 -11.92 1.55 -28.00
C GLY A 226 -13.28 0.88 -27.87
N GLU A 227 -13.98 0.65 -28.99
CA GLU A 227 -15.33 0.04 -29.01
C GLU A 227 -15.38 -1.32 -28.29
N ILE A 228 -14.30 -2.10 -28.38
CA ILE A 228 -14.15 -3.40 -27.68
C ILE A 228 -14.12 -3.21 -26.16
N MET A 229 -13.44 -2.16 -25.70
CA MET A 229 -13.27 -1.86 -24.28
C MET A 229 -14.58 -1.37 -23.67
N VAL A 230 -15.32 -0.51 -24.38
CA VAL A 230 -16.69 -0.11 -24.02
C VAL A 230 -17.61 -1.33 -23.92
N THR A 231 -17.47 -2.29 -24.84
CA THR A 231 -18.26 -3.52 -24.84
C THR A 231 -17.93 -4.44 -23.66
N MET A 232 -16.65 -4.55 -23.28
CA MET A 232 -16.23 -5.30 -22.08
C MET A 232 -16.68 -4.62 -20.78
N MET A 233 -16.61 -3.29 -20.72
CA MET A 233 -16.99 -2.50 -19.55
C MET A 233 -18.50 -2.47 -19.29
N ARG A 234 -19.33 -2.63 -20.34
CA ARG A 234 -20.78 -2.85 -20.21
C ARG A 234 -21.16 -4.17 -19.52
N ARG A 235 -20.20 -5.08 -19.26
CA ARG A 235 -20.48 -6.33 -18.53
C ARG A 235 -20.66 -6.11 -17.03
N GLY A 236 -20.36 -4.92 -16.52
CA GLY A 236 -20.63 -4.52 -15.15
C GLY A 236 -19.66 -5.09 -14.13
N LEU A 237 -19.78 -4.62 -12.89
CA LEU A 237 -18.83 -4.91 -11.82
C LEU A 237 -18.88 -6.39 -11.39
N ALA A 238 -20.05 -7.02 -11.52
CA ALA A 238 -20.23 -8.46 -11.29
C ALA A 238 -19.36 -9.33 -12.21
N TYR A 239 -19.13 -8.90 -13.46
CA TYR A 239 -18.29 -9.65 -14.40
C TYR A 239 -16.81 -9.59 -13.99
N GLU A 240 -16.33 -8.43 -13.56
CA GLU A 240 -14.98 -8.28 -12.99
C GLU A 240 -14.82 -9.14 -11.73
N GLY A 241 -15.85 -9.19 -10.88
CA GLY A 241 -15.88 -10.04 -9.68
C GLY A 241 -15.69 -11.53 -9.95
N LYS A 242 -16.03 -12.03 -11.16
CA LYS A 242 -15.78 -13.45 -11.51
C LYS A 242 -14.29 -13.82 -11.57
N LYS A 243 -13.41 -12.82 -11.78
CA LYS A 243 -11.96 -13.00 -11.90
C LYS A 243 -11.19 -12.35 -10.75
N ASN A 244 -11.80 -11.37 -10.08
CA ASN A 244 -11.19 -10.62 -9.01
C ASN A 244 -12.02 -10.80 -7.72
N ALA A 245 -11.52 -11.63 -6.79
CA ALA A 245 -12.20 -11.95 -5.54
C ALA A 245 -12.45 -10.72 -4.65
N LEU A 246 -11.59 -9.70 -4.73
CA LEU A 246 -11.77 -8.46 -4.00
C LEU A 246 -12.95 -7.66 -4.55
N ILE A 247 -13.09 -7.59 -5.88
CA ILE A 247 -14.23 -6.96 -6.53
C ILE A 247 -15.51 -7.75 -6.29
N HIS A 248 -15.46 -9.08 -6.27
CA HIS A 248 -16.60 -9.90 -5.90
C HIS A 248 -17.12 -9.53 -4.50
N ALA A 249 -16.24 -9.55 -3.50
CA ALA A 249 -16.60 -9.23 -2.13
C ALA A 249 -17.11 -7.79 -1.97
N GLY A 250 -16.49 -6.83 -2.66
CA GLY A 250 -16.95 -5.44 -2.67
C GLY A 250 -18.34 -5.31 -3.29
N TYR A 251 -18.57 -5.97 -4.43
CA TYR A 251 -19.85 -5.96 -5.15
C TYR A 251 -20.98 -6.56 -4.31
N GLU A 252 -20.74 -7.69 -3.63
CA GLU A 252 -21.72 -8.28 -2.72
C GLU A 252 -22.08 -7.34 -1.58
N GLU A 253 -21.10 -6.63 -1.02
CA GLU A 253 -21.36 -5.67 0.05
C GLU A 253 -22.09 -4.41 -0.44
N ALA A 254 -21.76 -3.92 -1.63
CA ALA A 254 -22.48 -2.84 -2.29
C ALA A 254 -23.96 -3.21 -2.54
N MET A 255 -24.23 -4.45 -2.98
CA MET A 255 -25.59 -4.95 -3.15
C MET A 255 -26.39 -4.96 -1.83
N LYS A 256 -25.76 -5.28 -0.71
CA LYS A 256 -26.43 -5.27 0.61
C LYS A 256 -26.78 -3.85 1.06
N LYS A 257 -25.89 -2.88 0.81
CA LYS A 257 -26.09 -1.47 1.20
C LYS A 257 -27.06 -0.73 0.27
N TRP A 258 -27.14 -1.14 -1.00
CA TRP A 258 -27.90 -0.44 -2.03
C TRP A 258 -29.37 -0.15 -1.68
N PRO A 259 -30.18 -1.09 -1.15
CA PRO A 259 -31.59 -0.81 -0.83
C PRO A 259 -31.78 0.38 0.10
N GLN A 260 -30.90 0.55 1.10
CA GLN A 260 -30.96 1.63 2.07
C GLN A 260 -30.56 2.98 1.44
N MET A 261 -29.57 2.97 0.54
CA MET A 261 -29.07 4.17 -0.12
C MET A 261 -30.00 4.65 -1.24
N LYS A 262 -30.65 3.72 -1.95
CA LYS A 262 -31.57 3.99 -3.06
C LYS A 262 -32.70 4.92 -2.66
N GLU A 263 -33.33 4.68 -1.51
CA GLU A 263 -34.42 5.51 -0.99
C GLU A 263 -33.95 6.96 -0.77
N THR A 264 -32.77 7.13 -0.19
CA THR A 264 -32.15 8.45 0.05
C THR A 264 -31.79 9.18 -1.25
N LEU A 265 -31.38 8.45 -2.29
CA LEU A 265 -31.02 9.00 -3.60
C LEU A 265 -32.24 9.39 -4.44
N GLU A 266 -33.33 8.63 -4.36
CA GLU A 266 -34.57 8.92 -5.09
C GLU A 266 -35.24 10.19 -4.55
N ILE A 267 -35.15 10.45 -3.24
CA ILE A 267 -35.68 11.66 -2.59
C ILE A 267 -34.90 12.94 -3.00
N ASN A 268 -33.58 12.83 -3.20
CA ASN A 268 -32.70 13.99 -3.40
C ASN A 268 -32.48 14.36 -4.89
N SER A 269 -33.44 14.05 -5.76
CA SER A 269 -33.43 14.35 -7.20
C SER A 269 -32.44 13.51 -8.03
N GLY A 270 -32.82 12.25 -8.27
CA GLY A 270 -32.73 11.62 -9.59
C GLY A 270 -31.34 11.24 -10.11
N ARG A 271 -30.65 10.29 -9.47
CA ARG A 271 -29.54 9.44 -9.96
C ARG A 271 -28.40 10.07 -10.79
N ALA A 272 -28.37 11.35 -11.17
CA ALA A 272 -27.50 11.91 -12.19
C ALA A 272 -27.43 11.09 -13.52
N GLY A 273 -28.44 10.27 -13.83
CA GLY A 273 -28.38 9.30 -14.94
C GLY A 273 -27.37 8.15 -14.74
N LEU A 274 -27.01 7.87 -13.48
CA LEU A 274 -26.13 6.77 -13.10
C LEU A 274 -26.81 5.42 -13.28
N THR A 275 -26.05 4.45 -13.78
CA THR A 275 -26.45 3.03 -13.81
C THR A 275 -26.25 2.38 -12.43
N ASP A 276 -26.90 1.26 -12.18
CA ASP A 276 -26.69 0.51 -10.92
C ASP A 276 -25.22 0.08 -10.77
N ASP A 277 -24.55 -0.32 -11.87
CA ASP A 277 -23.11 -0.65 -11.84
C ASP A 277 -22.20 0.54 -11.50
N GLU A 278 -22.52 1.74 -12.01
CA GLU A 278 -21.79 2.97 -11.66
C GLU A 278 -21.97 3.33 -10.17
N ILE A 279 -23.18 3.13 -9.65
CA ILE A 279 -23.46 3.32 -8.22
C ILE A 279 -22.70 2.29 -7.38
N PHE A 280 -22.74 1.02 -7.77
CA PHE A 280 -22.00 -0.04 -7.07
C PHE A 280 -20.50 0.18 -7.13
N ALA A 281 -19.95 0.70 -8.22
CA ALA A 281 -18.53 1.05 -8.31
C ALA A 281 -18.14 2.12 -7.27
N VAL A 282 -18.96 3.16 -7.11
CA VAL A 282 -18.73 4.20 -6.08
C VAL A 282 -18.84 3.61 -4.68
N ILE A 283 -19.90 2.86 -4.39
CA ILE A 283 -20.07 2.22 -3.07
C ILE A 283 -18.85 1.31 -2.79
N CYS A 284 -18.51 0.40 -3.71
CA CYS A 284 -17.37 -0.50 -3.63
C CYS A 284 -16.07 0.24 -3.33
N TYR A 285 -15.81 1.35 -4.01
CA TYR A 285 -14.61 2.17 -3.75
C TYR A 285 -14.60 2.66 -2.29
N THR A 286 -15.72 3.17 -1.78
CA THR A 286 -15.79 3.75 -0.42
C THR A 286 -15.85 2.74 0.73
N LEU A 287 -15.87 1.43 0.45
CA LEU A 287 -15.92 0.41 1.51
C LEU A 287 -14.62 0.36 2.32
N GLU A 288 -14.74 0.25 3.65
CA GLU A 288 -13.62 -0.12 4.52
C GLU A 288 -13.35 -1.62 4.52
N ASN A 289 -14.41 -2.43 4.33
CA ASN A 289 -14.32 -3.88 4.29
C ASN A 289 -15.27 -4.47 3.23
N PRO A 290 -14.75 -5.10 2.16
CA PRO A 290 -13.33 -5.15 1.82
C PRO A 290 -12.82 -3.78 1.33
N PRO A 291 -11.54 -3.42 1.59
CA PRO A 291 -11.01 -2.09 1.27
C PRO A 291 -10.60 -1.97 -0.21
N VAL A 292 -11.57 -1.99 -1.13
CA VAL A 292 -11.33 -2.03 -2.59
C VAL A 292 -10.50 -0.82 -3.06
N TYR A 293 -10.81 0.39 -2.60
CA TYR A 293 -10.07 1.61 -2.99
C TYR A 293 -8.57 1.48 -2.79
N ARG A 294 -8.12 0.71 -1.79
CA ARG A 294 -6.69 0.64 -1.44
C ARG A 294 -5.89 -0.10 -2.51
N TYR A 295 -6.39 -1.24 -2.97
CA TYR A 295 -5.76 -2.03 -4.02
C TYR A 295 -5.91 -1.35 -5.38
N PHE A 296 -7.09 -0.80 -5.66
CA PHE A 296 -7.36 -0.05 -6.88
C PHE A 296 -6.47 1.20 -7.03
N ASN A 297 -6.32 1.99 -5.96
CA ASN A 297 -5.44 3.17 -5.98
C ASN A 297 -3.95 2.79 -6.10
N SER A 298 -3.57 1.58 -5.67
CA SER A 298 -2.21 1.06 -5.84
C SER A 298 -1.94 0.68 -7.30
N ASP A 299 -2.87 -0.07 -7.91
CA ASP A 299 -2.75 -0.50 -9.31
C ASP A 299 -2.76 0.71 -10.27
N THR A 300 -3.63 1.69 -10.02
CA THR A 300 -3.65 2.95 -10.81
C THR A 300 -2.35 3.74 -10.71
N ARG A 301 -1.67 3.74 -9.55
CA ARG A 301 -0.36 4.39 -9.38
C ARG A 301 0.78 3.70 -10.13
N ARG A 302 0.75 2.36 -10.21
CA ARG A 302 1.82 1.55 -10.82
C ARG A 302 1.92 1.76 -12.33
N GLY A 303 0.80 1.88 -13.04
CA GLY A 303 0.80 2.04 -14.49
C GLY A 303 0.95 0.75 -15.29
N TYR A 304 1.22 0.89 -16.59
CA TYR A 304 1.35 -0.23 -17.52
C TYR A 304 2.75 -0.87 -17.46
N THR A 305 2.89 -1.96 -16.70
CA THR A 305 4.12 -2.80 -16.69
C THR A 305 4.00 -4.06 -17.56
N GLY A 306 3.11 -4.08 -18.55
CA GLY A 306 3.02 -5.15 -19.55
C GLY A 306 1.86 -6.13 -19.39
N ASP A 307 1.37 -6.37 -18.16
CA ASP A 307 0.32 -7.38 -17.88
C ASP A 307 -1.12 -6.83 -17.86
N GLY A 308 -1.30 -5.52 -18.05
CA GLY A 308 -2.61 -4.85 -18.02
C GLY A 308 -3.02 -4.33 -16.64
N MET A 309 -4.23 -3.77 -16.55
CA MET A 309 -4.82 -3.25 -15.30
C MET A 309 -5.58 -4.36 -14.58
N ASP A 310 -5.49 -4.43 -13.25
CA ASP A 310 -6.17 -5.44 -12.43
C ASP A 310 -7.66 -5.11 -12.17
N PHE A 311 -8.00 -3.83 -12.35
CA PHE A 311 -9.32 -3.25 -12.07
C PHE A 311 -9.91 -2.42 -13.24
N PRO A 312 -9.90 -2.91 -14.49
CA PRO A 312 -10.29 -2.13 -15.65
C PRO A 312 -11.76 -1.69 -15.64
N ILE A 313 -12.68 -2.53 -15.14
CA ILE A 313 -14.12 -2.22 -15.17
C ILE A 313 -14.45 -1.23 -14.05
N LEU A 314 -13.97 -1.46 -12.82
CA LEU A 314 -14.09 -0.51 -11.72
C LEU A 314 -13.55 0.87 -12.08
N SER A 315 -12.36 0.93 -12.70
CA SER A 315 -11.74 2.19 -13.13
C SER A 315 -12.63 3.00 -14.06
N TYR A 316 -13.24 2.32 -15.03
CA TYR A 316 -14.15 2.93 -15.99
C TYR A 316 -15.46 3.38 -15.36
N LEU A 317 -16.08 2.52 -14.55
CA LEU A 317 -17.35 2.82 -13.89
C LEU A 317 -17.19 4.00 -12.92
N LEU A 318 -16.09 4.07 -12.17
CA LEU A 318 -15.78 5.24 -11.32
C LEU A 318 -15.59 6.52 -12.14
N ARG A 319 -14.91 6.44 -13.29
CA ARG A 319 -14.74 7.59 -14.18
C ARG A 319 -16.09 8.13 -14.64
N GLU A 320 -16.93 7.24 -15.16
CA GLU A 320 -18.26 7.60 -15.66
C GLU A 320 -19.17 8.09 -14.54
N ALA A 321 -19.13 7.47 -13.37
CA ALA A 321 -19.88 7.90 -12.20
C ALA A 321 -19.50 9.32 -11.79
N CYS A 322 -18.21 9.59 -11.57
CA CYS A 322 -17.71 10.92 -11.20
C CYS A 322 -18.04 11.97 -12.26
N ARG A 323 -17.88 11.65 -13.55
CA ARG A 323 -18.22 12.55 -14.66
C ARG A 323 -19.69 12.93 -14.65
N LYS A 324 -20.60 11.96 -14.52
CA LYS A 324 -22.06 12.20 -14.49
C LYS A 324 -22.49 12.98 -13.25
N ILE A 325 -21.92 12.68 -12.09
CA ILE A 325 -22.14 13.44 -10.85
C ILE A 325 -21.72 14.90 -11.03
N LEU A 326 -20.55 15.14 -11.63
CA LEU A 326 -20.08 16.49 -11.94
C LEU A 326 -20.97 17.19 -12.98
N ALA A 327 -21.44 16.48 -14.00
CA ALA A 327 -22.34 17.00 -15.02
C ALA A 327 -23.67 17.49 -14.41
N ALA A 328 -24.22 16.73 -13.47
CA ALA A 328 -25.42 17.06 -12.71
C ALA A 328 -25.21 18.17 -11.66
N THR A 329 -23.96 18.51 -11.33
CA THR A 329 -23.65 19.60 -10.42
C THR A 329 -23.82 20.95 -11.13
N PRO A 330 -24.52 21.94 -10.52
CA PRO A 330 -24.64 23.30 -11.05
C PRO A 330 -23.27 23.91 -11.37
N LYS A 331 -23.16 24.66 -12.48
CA LYS A 331 -21.87 25.14 -13.01
C LYS A 331 -21.08 25.94 -11.98
N GLU A 332 -21.77 26.80 -11.25
CA GLU A 332 -21.26 27.62 -10.13
C GLU A 332 -20.72 26.80 -8.95
N SER A 333 -21.14 25.54 -8.80
CA SER A 333 -20.76 24.63 -7.71
C SER A 333 -19.76 23.55 -8.14
N ARG A 334 -19.35 23.51 -9.41
CA ARG A 334 -18.36 22.53 -9.90
C ARG A 334 -16.97 22.80 -9.33
N THR A 335 -16.57 24.08 -9.33
CA THR A 335 -15.31 24.50 -8.69
C THR A 335 -15.52 24.49 -7.18
N ARG A 336 -14.66 23.75 -6.46
CA ARG A 336 -14.79 23.61 -5.01
C ARG A 336 -13.44 23.47 -4.33
N ILE A 337 -13.41 23.91 -3.08
CA ILE A 337 -12.28 23.70 -2.18
C ILE A 337 -12.53 22.41 -1.43
N VAL A 338 -11.54 21.53 -1.44
CA VAL A 338 -11.54 20.26 -0.70
C VAL A 338 -10.24 20.10 0.06
N TYR A 339 -10.29 19.25 1.06
CA TYR A 339 -9.20 19.03 1.99
C TYR A 339 -8.80 17.56 1.99
N ARG A 340 -7.50 17.29 2.16
CA ARG A 340 -6.99 15.93 2.35
C ARG A 340 -5.88 15.94 3.37
N GLY A 341 -6.10 15.30 4.51
CA GLY A 341 -5.05 15.01 5.48
C GLY A 341 -4.38 13.68 5.15
N VAL A 342 -3.05 13.62 5.27
CA VAL A 342 -2.29 12.37 5.18
C VAL A 342 -1.26 12.34 6.31
N ASN A 343 -0.90 11.13 6.76
CA ASN A 343 0.06 10.96 7.87
C ASN A 343 1.53 11.06 7.47
N ILE A 344 1.81 11.45 6.23
CA ILE A 344 3.17 11.60 5.69
C ILE A 344 3.36 13.02 5.21
N ARG A 345 4.57 13.55 5.36
CA ARG A 345 4.91 14.87 4.84
C ARG A 345 5.15 14.77 3.33
N PHE A 346 4.62 15.73 2.61
CA PHE A 346 4.91 15.97 1.20
C PHE A 346 5.65 17.30 1.08
N THR A 347 6.49 17.40 0.07
CA THR A 347 7.18 18.62 -0.34
C THR A 347 6.86 18.92 -1.79
N ALA A 348 6.67 20.20 -2.07
CA ALA A 348 6.48 20.73 -3.41
C ALA A 348 7.03 22.16 -3.46
N LYS A 349 7.32 22.65 -4.66
CA LYS A 349 7.77 24.04 -4.84
C LYS A 349 6.59 24.90 -5.30
N PRO A 350 6.47 26.16 -4.84
CA PRO A 350 5.51 27.10 -5.43
C PRO A 350 5.66 27.15 -6.95
N SER A 351 4.54 27.25 -7.66
CA SER A 351 4.40 27.15 -9.12
C SER A 351 4.70 25.80 -9.76
N GLN A 352 5.16 24.79 -9.01
CA GLN A 352 5.35 23.43 -9.51
C GLN A 352 4.02 22.86 -10.00
N ILE A 353 4.06 22.09 -11.09
CA ILE A 353 2.92 21.31 -11.55
C ILE A 353 3.04 19.89 -10.99
N VAL A 354 1.95 19.40 -10.40
CA VAL A 354 1.89 18.11 -9.70
C VAL A 354 0.62 17.36 -10.06
N ARG A 355 0.64 16.05 -9.88
CA ARG A 355 -0.51 15.16 -10.09
C ARG A 355 -0.44 13.99 -9.12
N PHE A 356 -1.59 13.54 -8.60
CA PHE A 356 -1.64 12.44 -7.63
C PHE A 356 -1.50 11.05 -8.28
N GLY A 357 -1.87 10.90 -9.56
CA GLY A 357 -1.74 9.66 -10.32
C GLY A 357 -2.63 8.49 -9.84
N SER A 358 -3.58 8.76 -8.97
CA SER A 358 -4.60 7.79 -8.55
C SER A 358 -5.86 8.55 -8.17
N TYR A 359 -6.99 7.84 -8.10
CA TYR A 359 -8.17 8.43 -7.49
C TYR A 359 -7.84 8.84 -6.05
N THR A 360 -8.15 10.08 -5.73
CA THR A 360 -7.72 10.70 -4.48
C THR A 360 -8.94 11.15 -3.70
N SER A 361 -9.26 10.43 -2.62
CA SER A 361 -10.31 10.84 -1.68
C SER A 361 -9.93 12.15 -1.00
N SER A 362 -10.88 13.07 -0.98
CA SER A 362 -10.80 14.35 -0.28
C SER A 362 -12.15 14.63 0.37
N THR A 363 -12.22 15.65 1.21
CA THR A 363 -13.45 16.00 1.93
C THR A 363 -13.78 17.47 1.72
N GLY A 364 -15.07 17.80 1.58
CA GLY A 364 -15.55 19.18 1.66
C GLY A 364 -15.52 19.74 3.09
N ASN A 365 -15.33 18.89 4.10
CA ASN A 365 -15.31 19.26 5.51
C ASN A 365 -13.88 19.30 6.06
N ILE A 366 -13.37 20.50 6.31
CA ILE A 366 -12.01 20.70 6.84
C ILE A 366 -11.75 19.94 8.15
N LYS A 367 -12.76 19.78 9.01
CA LYS A 367 -12.61 19.10 10.30
C LYS A 367 -12.27 17.62 10.13
N VAL A 368 -12.87 16.97 9.12
CA VAL A 368 -12.57 15.58 8.77
C VAL A 368 -11.10 15.46 8.36
N ALA A 369 -10.60 16.39 7.53
CA ALA A 369 -9.18 16.41 7.15
C ALA A 369 -8.22 16.71 8.31
N GLU A 370 -8.62 17.58 9.24
CA GLU A 370 -7.84 17.91 10.45
C GLU A 370 -7.76 16.72 11.43
N ASP A 371 -8.81 15.92 11.56
CA ASP A 371 -8.81 14.73 12.42
C ASP A 371 -7.78 13.68 11.98
N PHE A 372 -7.50 13.57 10.67
CA PHE A 372 -6.39 12.77 10.16
C PHE A 372 -5.01 13.35 10.52
N GLN A 373 -4.89 14.67 10.65
CA GLN A 373 -3.62 15.35 10.98
C GLN A 373 -3.32 15.40 12.48
N LYS A 374 -4.34 15.45 13.37
CA LYS A 374 -4.15 15.53 14.84
C LYS A 374 -3.28 14.41 15.43
N LYS A 375 -3.09 13.30 14.70
CA LYS A 375 -2.32 12.13 15.13
C LYS A 375 -0.98 11.98 14.39
N SER A 376 -0.56 12.94 13.57
CA SER A 376 0.65 12.82 12.74
C SER A 376 1.32 14.16 12.38
N ASN A 377 2.62 14.10 12.05
CA ASN A 377 3.36 15.24 11.46
C ASN A 377 3.24 15.29 9.92
N GLY A 378 2.14 14.76 9.38
CA GLY A 378 1.93 14.66 7.94
C GLY A 378 1.40 15.94 7.29
N SER A 379 1.27 15.92 5.97
CA SER A 379 0.80 17.07 5.20
C SER A 379 -0.72 17.13 5.09
N GLN A 380 -1.23 18.36 5.08
CA GLN A 380 -2.60 18.66 4.71
C GLN A 380 -2.63 19.36 3.34
N PHE A 381 -3.43 18.83 2.43
CA PHE A 381 -3.67 19.45 1.13
C PHE A 381 -4.93 20.30 1.19
N VAL A 382 -4.83 21.53 0.68
CA VAL A 382 -5.96 22.40 0.40
C VAL A 382 -6.06 22.52 -1.11
N ILE A 383 -7.10 21.95 -1.69
CA ILE A 383 -7.17 21.69 -3.13
C ILE A 383 -8.37 22.43 -3.71
N VAL A 384 -8.13 23.31 -4.68
CA VAL A 384 -9.18 23.84 -5.55
C VAL A 384 -9.30 22.90 -6.75
N THR A 385 -10.31 22.03 -6.72
CA THR A 385 -10.60 21.09 -7.80
C THR A 385 -11.69 21.63 -8.73
N ARG A 386 -11.60 21.27 -10.00
CA ARG A 386 -12.54 21.66 -11.07
C ARG A 386 -13.32 20.46 -11.61
N ILE A 387 -12.77 19.25 -11.44
CA ILE A 387 -13.37 18.00 -11.92
C ILE A 387 -13.58 16.94 -10.82
N GLY A 388 -13.33 17.28 -9.55
CA GLY A 388 -13.65 16.45 -8.40
C GLY A 388 -15.16 16.31 -8.21
N ALA A 389 -15.63 15.07 -8.05
CA ALA A 389 -17.05 14.76 -7.92
C ALA A 389 -17.41 14.49 -6.45
N SER A 390 -18.48 15.12 -5.93
CA SER A 390 -18.98 14.79 -4.59
C SER A 390 -19.72 13.46 -4.63
N ILE A 391 -19.11 12.46 -4.00
CA ILE A 391 -19.69 11.11 -3.91
C ILE A 391 -20.40 10.87 -2.58
N LYS A 392 -20.52 11.90 -1.73
CA LYS A 392 -21.21 11.89 -0.43
C LYS A 392 -22.47 11.04 -0.39
N MET A 393 -23.35 11.20 -1.37
CA MET A 393 -24.66 10.52 -1.38
C MET A 393 -24.57 9.03 -1.71
N LEU A 394 -23.45 8.59 -2.27
CA LEU A 394 -23.16 7.22 -2.67
C LEU A 394 -22.05 6.59 -1.82
N SER A 395 -21.39 7.37 -0.97
CA SER A 395 -20.34 6.89 -0.09
C SER A 395 -20.94 6.05 1.03
N ALA A 396 -20.23 4.98 1.42
CA ALA A 396 -20.56 4.21 2.60
C ALA A 396 -20.53 5.05 3.90
N PHE A 397 -19.90 6.23 3.86
CA PHE A 397 -19.74 7.17 4.98
C PHE A 397 -20.11 8.61 4.55
N PRO A 398 -21.41 8.95 4.38
CA PRO A 398 -21.85 10.27 3.92
C PRO A 398 -21.39 11.45 4.80
N GLU A 399 -21.11 11.20 6.08
CA GLU A 399 -20.60 12.17 7.05
C GLU A 399 -19.19 12.68 6.71
N GLU A 400 -18.41 11.92 5.92
CA GLU A 400 -17.07 12.33 5.49
C GLU A 400 -17.11 13.44 4.43
N ASP A 401 -18.28 13.73 3.87
CA ASP A 401 -18.46 14.75 2.82
C ASP A 401 -17.49 14.53 1.65
N GLU A 402 -17.34 13.26 1.25
CA GLU A 402 -16.28 12.82 0.35
C GLU A 402 -16.44 13.41 -1.06
N VAL A 403 -15.34 13.97 -1.56
CA VAL A 403 -15.15 14.41 -2.93
C VAL A 403 -14.01 13.61 -3.52
N LEU A 404 -14.29 12.92 -4.62
CA LEU A 404 -13.32 12.06 -5.28
C LEU A 404 -12.65 12.79 -6.42
N LEU A 405 -11.32 12.95 -6.34
CA LEU A 405 -10.52 13.57 -7.38
C LEU A 405 -10.02 12.49 -8.37
N PRO A 406 -10.17 12.69 -9.68
CA PRO A 406 -9.70 11.72 -10.67
C PRO A 406 -8.16 11.74 -10.84
N PRO A 407 -7.56 10.63 -11.31
CA PRO A 407 -6.10 10.46 -11.42
C PRO A 407 -5.42 11.38 -12.46
N TYR A 408 -6.20 11.96 -13.37
CA TYR A 408 -5.74 12.82 -14.46
C TYR A 408 -5.91 14.31 -14.15
N GLU A 409 -6.43 14.70 -12.99
CA GLU A 409 -6.45 16.13 -12.63
C GLU A 409 -5.03 16.63 -12.32
N VAL A 410 -4.64 17.70 -13.01
CA VAL A 410 -3.32 18.32 -12.89
C VAL A 410 -3.44 19.60 -12.06
N PHE A 411 -2.53 19.79 -11.12
CA PHE A 411 -2.57 20.91 -10.18
C PHE A 411 -1.31 21.75 -10.24
N ARG A 412 -1.48 23.06 -10.11
CA ARG A 412 -0.39 23.98 -9.80
C ARG A 412 -0.31 24.17 -8.29
N VAL A 413 0.90 24.07 -7.74
CA VAL A 413 1.19 24.40 -6.36
C VAL A 413 1.15 25.91 -6.21
N HIS A 414 0.15 26.42 -5.52
CA HIS A 414 -0.02 27.86 -5.29
C HIS A 414 0.88 28.33 -4.15
N ARG A 415 0.92 27.56 -3.05
CA ARG A 415 1.62 27.92 -1.82
C ARG A 415 1.96 26.67 -1.01
N VAL A 416 3.02 26.74 -0.22
CA VAL A 416 3.40 25.70 0.75
C VAL A 416 3.65 26.37 2.10
N GLU A 417 3.13 25.78 3.17
CA GLU A 417 3.44 26.11 4.56
C GLU A 417 4.19 24.92 5.17
N GLU A 418 5.23 25.18 5.95
CA GLU A 418 6.06 24.11 6.51
C GLU A 418 5.53 23.60 7.86
N GLU A 419 5.01 24.48 8.71
CA GLU A 419 4.57 24.16 10.07
C GLU A 419 3.24 24.87 10.42
N PRO A 420 2.11 24.15 10.47
CA PRO A 420 1.95 22.75 10.06
C PRO A 420 2.15 22.58 8.55
N SER A 421 2.60 21.41 8.10
CA SER A 421 2.82 21.14 6.68
C SER A 421 1.51 21.24 5.90
N ARG A 422 1.39 22.26 5.05
CA ARG A 422 0.23 22.45 4.16
C ARG A 422 0.64 22.74 2.74
N ILE A 423 -0.02 22.10 1.78
CA ILE A 423 0.22 22.30 0.35
C ILE A 423 -1.08 22.76 -0.30
N PHE A 424 -1.04 23.95 -0.90
CA PHE A 424 -2.17 24.58 -1.56
C PHE A 424 -2.09 24.30 -3.05
N LEU A 425 -3.09 23.60 -3.58
CA LEU A 425 -3.16 23.14 -4.95
C LEU A 425 -4.33 23.82 -5.67
N THR A 426 -4.13 24.20 -6.92
CA THR A 426 -5.20 24.72 -7.78
C THR A 426 -5.19 23.98 -9.10
N SER A 427 -6.33 23.44 -9.50
CA SER A 427 -6.50 22.74 -10.76
C SER A 427 -6.07 23.61 -11.94
N CYS A 428 -5.36 23.02 -12.88
CA CYS A 428 -4.91 23.70 -14.10
C CYS A 428 -6.01 23.81 -15.17
N PHE A 429 -7.20 23.25 -14.94
CA PHE A 429 -8.25 23.14 -15.94
C PHE A 429 -9.23 24.32 -15.94
N ASP A 430 -9.54 24.82 -17.12
CA ASP A 430 -10.48 25.92 -17.36
C ASP A 430 -11.92 25.42 -17.61
N ASP A 431 -12.87 26.35 -17.81
CA ASP A 431 -14.28 25.99 -17.99
C ASP A 431 -14.49 25.21 -19.30
N SER A 432 -13.68 25.49 -20.32
CA SER A 432 -13.71 24.80 -21.61
C SER A 432 -13.31 23.33 -21.48
N PHE A 433 -12.30 23.02 -20.67
CA PHE A 433 -11.92 21.66 -20.34
C PHE A 433 -13.06 20.94 -19.60
N VAL A 434 -13.62 21.57 -18.57
CA VAL A 434 -14.69 20.97 -17.75
C VAL A 434 -15.94 20.69 -18.59
N ASP A 435 -16.36 21.65 -19.42
CA ASP A 435 -17.57 21.53 -20.25
C ASP A 435 -17.44 20.40 -21.28
N ARG A 436 -16.24 20.11 -21.80
CA ARG A 436 -16.00 18.92 -22.64
C ARG A 436 -15.88 17.64 -21.84
N TYR A 437 -15.20 17.69 -20.69
CA TYR A 437 -15.04 16.54 -19.81
C TYR A 437 -16.39 15.96 -19.37
N ILE A 438 -17.35 16.79 -18.99
CA ILE A 438 -18.65 16.32 -18.52
C ILE A 438 -19.53 15.71 -19.61
N VAL A 439 -19.27 15.97 -20.89
CA VAL A 439 -20.10 15.45 -22.00
C VAL A 439 -19.80 13.97 -22.23
N ASP A 440 -18.53 13.62 -22.43
CA ASP A 440 -18.10 12.26 -22.79
C ASP A 440 -16.73 11.87 -22.21
N GLY A 441 -16.06 12.77 -21.50
CA GLY A 441 -14.73 12.55 -20.94
C GLY A 441 -13.59 12.56 -21.98
N SER A 442 -13.85 12.98 -23.23
CA SER A 442 -12.84 13.08 -24.29
C SER A 442 -11.64 13.96 -23.92
N ALA A 443 -11.88 14.98 -23.08
CA ALA A 443 -10.86 15.91 -22.59
C ALA A 443 -9.74 15.23 -21.76
N VAL A 444 -9.91 13.98 -21.29
CA VAL A 444 -8.87 13.25 -20.54
C VAL A 444 -7.57 13.10 -21.37
N SER A 445 -7.69 12.91 -22.69
CA SER A 445 -6.53 12.82 -23.59
C SER A 445 -5.68 14.09 -23.62
N GLU A 446 -6.27 15.27 -23.41
CA GLU A 446 -5.55 16.53 -23.31
C GLU A 446 -4.82 16.68 -21.98
N ALA A 447 -5.40 16.17 -20.89
CA ALA A 447 -4.73 16.11 -19.60
C ALA A 447 -3.48 15.21 -19.68
N GLU A 448 -3.57 14.07 -20.38
CA GLU A 448 -2.43 13.19 -20.64
C GLU A 448 -1.36 13.86 -21.51
N ALA A 449 -1.76 14.54 -22.59
CA ALA A 449 -0.84 15.29 -23.43
C ALA A 449 -0.13 16.41 -22.67
N LEU A 450 -0.83 17.07 -21.73
CA LEU A 450 -0.23 18.09 -20.85
C LEU A 450 0.84 17.47 -19.94
N VAL A 451 0.56 16.32 -19.32
CA VAL A 451 1.54 15.61 -18.48
C VAL A 451 2.78 15.26 -19.31
N LYS A 452 2.59 14.65 -20.48
CA LYS A 452 3.69 14.28 -21.38
C LYS A 452 4.57 15.48 -21.76
N LYS A 453 3.95 16.61 -22.13
CA LYS A 453 4.65 17.85 -22.48
C LYS A 453 5.45 18.46 -21.32
N LEU A 454 5.02 18.24 -20.07
CA LEU A 454 5.71 18.77 -18.89
C LEU A 454 6.83 17.86 -18.39
N THR A 455 6.87 16.62 -18.89
CA THR A 455 7.89 15.60 -18.59
C THR A 455 9.03 15.59 -19.61
N GLU A 456 8.75 15.93 -20.87
CA GLU A 456 9.74 16.18 -21.94
C GLU A 456 10.43 17.55 -21.77
#